data_AF-A0A8T4TJ11-F1
#
_entry.id   AF-A0A8T4TJ11-F1
#
_cell.length_a   1.000
_cell.length_b   1.000
_cell.length_c   1.000
_cell.angle_alpha   90.00
_cell.angle_beta   90.00
_cell.angle_gamma   90.00
#
_symmetry.space_group_name_H-M   'P 1'
#
loop_
_entity.id
_entity.type
_entity.pdbx_description
1 polymer ?
#
loop_
_entity_poly.entity_id
_entity_poly.type
_entity_poly.pdbx_seq_one_letter_code
_entity_poly.pdbx_strand_id
1 'polypeptide(L)'
;MKVSFIDAKARFDNSRLKSLIVSRFKNKRYGLVSAVQFLPQLKEIKELLPNSIIAGQVVGCNVLNTVKLKEKVKGFVYVGSAYFYPIEIAVKTKLPVYVANPLTNKITVISRQEVEDYEKKKRG
;
A
#
# COMPACT_ATOMS: atom_id res chain seq x y z
N MET A 1 -11.34 -23.17 -25.40
CA MET A 1 -12.17 -22.48 -24.38
C MET A 1 -11.70 -21.03 -24.29
N LYS A 2 -12.56 -20.04 -24.54
CA LYS A 2 -12.22 -18.61 -24.41
C LYS A 2 -12.65 -18.12 -23.02
N VAL A 3 -11.75 -17.44 -22.31
CA VAL A 3 -12.01 -16.86 -20.99
C VAL A 3 -11.83 -15.34 -21.09
N SER A 4 -12.77 -14.59 -20.51
CA SER A 4 -12.70 -13.13 -20.39
C SER A 4 -12.59 -12.74 -18.92
N PHE A 5 -11.66 -11.85 -18.61
CA PHE A 5 -11.42 -11.35 -17.26
C PHE A 5 -11.99 -9.94 -17.13
N ILE A 6 -12.83 -9.72 -16.11
CA ILE A 6 -13.45 -8.43 -15.83
C ILE A 6 -13.06 -8.00 -14.43
N ASP A 7 -12.33 -6.88 -14.34
CA ASP A 7 -11.94 -6.32 -13.05
C ASP A 7 -13.14 -5.69 -12.33
N ALA A 8 -13.49 -6.23 -11.15
CA ALA A 8 -14.45 -5.62 -10.24
C ALA A 8 -13.80 -4.43 -9.50
N LYS A 9 -13.80 -3.26 -10.16
CA LYS A 9 -13.27 -2.01 -9.59
C LYS A 9 -14.15 -1.51 -8.47
N ALA A 10 -13.56 -1.21 -7.32
CA ALA A 10 -14.32 -0.72 -6.18
C ALA A 10 -14.54 0.80 -6.28
N ARG A 11 -15.75 1.27 -5.95
CA ARG A 11 -16.11 2.70 -5.92
C ARG A 11 -16.37 3.12 -4.48
N PHE A 12 -15.61 4.10 -3.98
CA PHE A 12 -15.76 4.63 -2.63
C PHE A 12 -15.51 6.14 -2.63
N ASP A 13 -16.25 6.87 -1.80
CA ASP A 13 -15.93 8.26 -1.52
C ASP A 13 -14.68 8.32 -0.62
N ASN A 14 -13.56 8.69 -1.23
CA ASN A 14 -12.25 8.74 -0.59
C ASN A 14 -11.82 10.18 -0.27
N SER A 15 -12.72 11.16 -0.31
CA SER A 15 -12.39 12.59 -0.15
C SER A 15 -11.66 12.86 1.18
N ARG A 16 -12.15 12.26 2.27
CA ARG A 16 -11.51 12.34 3.59
C ARG A 16 -10.16 11.62 3.65
N LEU A 17 -10.05 10.44 3.04
CA LEU A 17 -8.79 9.70 3.02
C LEU A 17 -7.71 10.47 2.23
N LYS A 18 -8.08 11.08 1.11
CA LYS A 18 -7.20 11.92 0.28
C LYS A 18 -6.62 13.08 1.08
N SER A 19 -7.43 13.80 1.84
CA SER A 19 -6.95 14.92 2.67
C SER A 19 -5.97 14.46 3.76
N LEU A 20 -6.25 13.32 4.41
CA LEU A 20 -5.35 12.71 5.39
C LEU A 20 -4.01 12.29 4.77
N ILE A 21 -4.04 11.70 3.57
CA ILE A 21 -2.84 11.28 2.83
C ILE A 21 -1.97 12.50 2.50
N VAL A 22 -2.56 13.58 1.97
CA VAL A 22 -1.83 14.81 1.66
C VAL A 22 -1.20 15.40 2.92
N SER A 23 -1.98 15.56 3.99
CA SER A 23 -1.50 16.11 5.26
C SER A 23 -0.30 15.32 5.81
N ARG A 24 -0.33 13.99 5.73
CA ARG A 24 0.68 13.13 6.35
C ARG A 24 1.92 12.88 5.47
N PHE A 25 1.79 12.90 4.15
CA PHE A 25 2.83 12.37 3.25
C PHE A 25 3.39 13.36 2.21
N LYS A 26 2.85 14.58 2.09
CA LYS A 26 3.23 15.57 1.04
C LYS A 26 4.72 15.86 0.91
N ASN A 27 5.46 15.85 2.03
CA ASN A 27 6.83 16.38 2.08
C ASN A 27 7.93 15.33 1.82
N LYS A 28 7.58 14.05 1.61
CA LYS A 28 8.57 12.97 1.48
C LYS A 28 8.21 12.05 0.32
N ARG A 29 9.23 11.38 -0.23
CA ARG A 29 9.06 10.38 -1.29
C ARG A 29 8.64 9.04 -0.69
N TYR A 30 7.42 8.61 -0.97
CA TYR A 30 6.85 7.32 -0.56
C TYR A 30 6.58 6.42 -1.75
N GLY A 31 6.63 5.11 -1.55
CA GLY A 31 6.18 4.12 -2.53
C GLY A 31 4.68 3.86 -2.36
N LEU A 32 3.91 4.03 -3.43
CA LEU A 32 2.48 3.75 -3.45
C LEU A 32 2.21 2.34 -3.96
N VAL A 33 1.48 1.55 -3.18
CA VAL A 33 1.09 0.17 -3.51
C VAL A 33 -0.38 -0.07 -3.25
N SER A 34 -0.98 -1.00 -3.98
CA SER A 34 -2.39 -1.33 -3.80
C SER A 34 -2.75 -2.70 -4.39
N ALA A 35 -3.92 -3.22 -4.04
CA ALA A 35 -4.51 -4.38 -4.70
C ALA A 35 -5.20 -3.97 -6.02
N VAL A 36 -5.52 -4.95 -6.88
CA VAL A 36 -6.11 -4.71 -8.22
C VAL A 36 -7.35 -3.81 -8.20
N GLN A 37 -8.21 -4.00 -7.19
CA GLN A 37 -9.50 -3.33 -7.03
C GLN A 37 -9.37 -1.81 -6.81
N PHE A 38 -8.18 -1.37 -6.41
CA PHE A 38 -7.88 -0.01 -5.96
C PHE A 38 -6.81 0.69 -6.82
N LEU A 39 -6.39 0.07 -7.94
CA LEU A 39 -5.41 0.66 -8.85
C LEU A 39 -5.81 2.03 -9.44
N PRO A 40 -7.08 2.29 -9.80
CA PRO A 40 -7.50 3.63 -10.23
C PRO A 40 -7.22 4.70 -9.17
N GLN A 41 -7.53 4.41 -7.91
CA GLN A 41 -7.32 5.30 -6.76
C GLN A 41 -5.84 5.58 -6.52
N LEU A 42 -4.96 4.64 -6.85
CA LEU A 42 -3.51 4.82 -6.74
C LEU A 42 -3.00 5.94 -7.65
N LYS A 43 -3.58 6.10 -8.84
CA LYS A 43 -3.26 7.19 -9.77
C LYS A 43 -3.72 8.54 -9.22
N GLU A 44 -4.94 8.61 -8.70
CA GLU A 44 -5.47 9.82 -8.07
C GLU A 44 -4.59 10.26 -6.88
N ILE A 45 -4.14 9.32 -6.05
CA ILE A 45 -3.24 9.63 -4.93
C ILE A 45 -1.85 10.07 -5.43
N LYS A 46 -1.37 9.52 -6.55
CA LYS A 46 -0.10 9.94 -7.16
C LYS A 46 -0.14 11.39 -7.66
N GLU A 47 -1.28 11.86 -8.15
CA GLU A 47 -1.48 13.26 -8.52
C GLU A 47 -1.42 14.19 -7.30
N LEU A 48 -1.99 13.76 -6.17
CA LEU A 48 -1.95 14.50 -4.90
C LEU A 48 -0.56 14.48 -4.24
N LEU A 49 0.23 13.44 -4.50
CA LEU A 49 1.59 13.24 -3.97
C LEU A 49 2.59 13.14 -5.13
N PRO A 50 2.94 14.25 -5.81
CA PRO A 50 3.76 14.22 -7.02
C PRO A 50 5.16 13.63 -6.79
N ASN A 51 5.70 13.75 -5.58
CA ASN A 51 7.01 13.19 -5.22
C ASN A 51 7.01 11.67 -4.97
N SER A 52 5.84 11.04 -4.86
CA SER A 52 5.71 9.60 -4.62
C SER A 52 5.98 8.77 -5.87
N ILE A 53 6.31 7.50 -5.70
CA ILE A 53 6.59 6.54 -6.78
C ILE A 53 5.52 5.45 -6.75
N ILE A 54 4.88 5.16 -7.88
CA ILE A 54 3.98 4.00 -8.00
C ILE A 54 4.84 2.74 -8.02
N ALA A 55 4.79 1.95 -6.95
CA ALA A 55 5.36 0.61 -6.89
C ALA A 55 4.41 -0.44 -7.51
N GLY A 56 3.13 -0.07 -7.64
CA GLY A 56 2.14 -0.78 -8.45
C GLY A 56 1.25 -1.73 -7.65
N GLN A 57 0.79 -2.77 -8.33
CA GLN A 57 -0.09 -3.79 -7.77
C GLN A 57 0.68 -4.80 -6.92
N VAL A 58 0.11 -5.19 -5.78
CA VAL A 58 0.52 -6.38 -5.02
C VAL A 58 -0.51 -7.50 -5.22
N VAL A 59 -0.01 -8.72 -5.46
CA VAL A 59 -0.84 -9.91 -5.68
C VAL A 59 -0.21 -11.10 -4.96
N GLY A 60 -0.99 -11.77 -4.10
CA GLY A 60 -0.49 -12.87 -3.28
C GLY A 60 0.79 -12.51 -2.53
N CYS A 61 1.85 -13.30 -2.70
CA CYS A 61 3.15 -13.09 -2.06
C CYS A 61 4.11 -12.19 -2.86
N ASN A 62 3.68 -11.66 -4.01
CA ASN A 62 4.56 -10.86 -4.86
C ASN A 62 4.57 -9.39 -4.43
N VAL A 63 5.57 -9.04 -3.63
CA VAL A 63 5.90 -7.67 -3.22
C VAL A 63 7.27 -7.23 -3.75
N LEU A 64 7.81 -7.89 -4.79
CA LEU A 64 9.20 -7.65 -5.24
C LEU A 64 9.46 -6.21 -5.68
N ASN A 65 8.46 -5.54 -6.25
CA ASN A 65 8.58 -4.14 -6.66
C ASN A 65 8.86 -3.20 -5.48
N THR A 66 8.34 -3.50 -4.28
CA THR A 66 8.64 -2.69 -3.09
C THR A 66 10.08 -2.87 -2.64
N VAL A 67 10.60 -4.09 -2.71
CA VAL A 67 12.01 -4.38 -2.39
C VAL A 67 12.96 -3.63 -3.32
N LYS A 68 12.67 -3.59 -4.63
CA LYS A 68 13.46 -2.84 -5.62
C LYS A 68 13.45 -1.31 -5.38
N LEU A 69 12.39 -0.80 -4.77
CA LEU A 69 12.20 0.63 -4.54
C LEU A 69 12.60 1.10 -3.15
N LYS A 70 12.94 0.19 -2.23
CA LYS A 70 13.20 0.49 -0.82
C LYS A 70 14.24 1.61 -0.61
N GLU A 71 15.28 1.65 -1.44
CA GLU A 71 16.37 2.64 -1.33
C GLU A 71 15.98 4.02 -1.88
N LYS A 72 14.89 4.11 -2.64
CA LYS A 72 14.42 5.34 -3.29
C LYS A 72 13.29 6.03 -2.52
N VAL A 73 12.76 5.41 -1.47
CA VAL A 73 11.57 5.89 -0.73
C VAL A 73 11.82 5.84 0.78
N LYS A 74 11.14 6.72 1.54
CA LYS A 74 11.19 6.68 3.02
C LYS A 74 10.28 5.61 3.64
N GLY A 75 9.39 5.02 2.85
CA GLY A 75 8.43 4.03 3.29
C GLY A 75 7.36 3.79 2.22
N PHE A 76 6.38 2.97 2.56
CA PHE A 76 5.30 2.60 1.65
C PHE A 76 3.93 3.03 2.18
N VAL A 77 3.04 3.42 1.28
CA VAL A 77 1.63 3.67 1.55
C VAL A 77 0.84 2.64 0.76
N TYR A 78 0.20 1.72 1.47
CA TYR A 78 -0.72 0.75 0.92
C TYR A 78 -2.14 1.30 0.94
N VAL A 79 -2.77 1.35 -0.23
CA VAL A 79 -4.16 1.76 -0.40
C VAL A 79 -5.01 0.51 -0.48
N GLY A 80 -5.89 0.29 0.49
CA GLY A 80 -6.76 -0.87 0.53
C GLY A 80 -7.10 -1.30 1.96
N SER A 81 -7.95 -2.31 2.06
CA SER A 81 -8.43 -2.84 3.34
C SER A 81 -7.63 -4.02 3.88
N ALA A 82 -6.89 -4.72 3.02
CA ALA A 82 -6.16 -5.93 3.40
C ALA A 82 -4.90 -5.64 4.24
N TYR A 83 -4.67 -6.46 5.26
CA TYR A 83 -3.52 -6.33 6.17
C TYR A 83 -2.32 -7.20 5.75
N PHE A 84 -2.56 -8.27 4.98
CA PHE A 84 -1.54 -9.24 4.59
C PHE A 84 -0.43 -8.66 3.70
N TYR A 85 -0.75 -7.80 2.73
CA TYR A 85 0.29 -7.19 1.88
C TYR A 85 1.16 -6.18 2.63
N PRO A 86 0.59 -5.23 3.41
CA PRO A 86 1.36 -4.31 4.22
C PRO A 86 2.41 -4.97 5.13
N ILE A 87 2.03 -6.04 5.84
CA ILE A 87 2.94 -6.72 6.77
C ILE A 87 4.11 -7.37 6.03
N GLU A 88 3.87 -8.06 4.90
CA GLU A 88 4.95 -8.68 4.10
C GLU A 88 5.88 -7.62 3.48
N ILE A 89 5.35 -6.45 3.08
CA ILE A 89 6.17 -5.32 2.63
C ILE A 89 7.07 -4.83 3.76
N ALA A 90 6.51 -4.64 4.96
CA ALA A 90 7.27 -4.18 6.13
C ALA A 90 8.38 -5.18 6.48
N VAL A 91 8.09 -6.49 6.45
CA VAL A 91 9.07 -7.56 6.67
C VAL A 91 10.21 -7.50 5.65
N LYS A 92 9.91 -7.45 4.34
CA LYS A 92 10.95 -7.52 3.30
C LYS A 92 11.73 -6.22 3.10
N THR A 93 11.10 -5.07 3.29
CA THR A 93 11.74 -3.77 3.08
C THR A 93 12.38 -3.22 4.34
N LYS A 94 11.94 -3.69 5.53
CA LYS A 94 12.29 -3.14 6.84
C LYS A 94 12.02 -1.62 6.95
N LEU A 95 11.10 -1.12 6.14
CA LEU A 95 10.67 0.27 6.11
C LEU A 95 9.28 0.43 6.71
N PRO A 96 8.91 1.64 7.20
CA PRO A 96 7.57 1.90 7.67
C PRO A 96 6.54 1.75 6.55
N VAL A 97 5.46 1.02 6.85
CA VAL A 97 4.34 0.81 5.94
C VAL A 97 3.08 1.38 6.56
N TYR A 98 2.43 2.28 5.84
CA TYR A 98 1.17 2.90 6.22
C TYR A 98 0.02 2.27 5.44
N VAL A 99 -1.07 1.96 6.11
CA VAL A 99 -2.28 1.39 5.51
C VAL A 99 -3.35 2.47 5.44
N ALA A 100 -3.60 2.97 4.24
CA ALA A 100 -4.67 3.89 3.93
C ALA A 100 -5.92 3.10 3.52
N ASN A 101 -6.86 2.93 4.45
CA ASN A 101 -8.02 2.08 4.24
C ASN A 101 -9.21 2.89 3.69
N PRO A 102 -9.63 2.68 2.43
CA PRO A 102 -10.74 3.40 1.80
C PRO A 102 -12.11 3.04 2.39
N LEU A 103 -12.24 1.89 3.05
CA LEU A 103 -13.51 1.47 3.68
C LEU A 103 -13.74 2.19 5.01
N THR A 104 -12.67 2.46 5.77
CA THR A 104 -12.76 3.04 7.11
C THR A 104 -12.33 4.50 7.17
N ASN A 105 -11.77 5.05 6.09
CA ASN A 105 -11.20 6.39 6.01
C ASN A 105 -10.13 6.65 7.09
N LYS A 106 -9.36 5.62 7.45
CA LYS A 106 -8.27 5.68 8.45
C LYS A 106 -6.93 5.36 7.82
N ILE A 107 -5.88 5.95 8.41
CA ILE A 107 -4.49 5.62 8.11
C ILE A 107 -3.89 4.98 9.36
N THR A 108 -3.51 3.71 9.27
CA THR A 108 -2.78 3.00 10.32
C THR A 108 -1.33 2.77 9.88
N VAL A 109 -0.48 2.36 10.81
CA VAL A 109 0.92 2.02 10.55
C VAL A 109 1.16 0.60 11.04
N ILE A 110 1.92 -0.18 10.27
CA ILE A 110 2.40 -1.48 10.71
C ILE A 110 3.47 -1.25 11.78
N SER A 111 3.20 -1.68 13.01
CA SER A 111 4.13 -1.57 14.13
C SER A 111 5.26 -2.59 14.03
N ARG A 112 6.36 -2.33 14.75
CA ARG A 112 7.48 -3.28 14.82
C ARG A 112 7.07 -4.60 15.45
N GLN A 113 6.23 -4.56 16.48
CA GLN A 113 5.73 -5.74 17.17
C GLN A 113 4.92 -6.63 16.22
N GLU A 114 4.04 -6.04 15.40
CA GLU A 114 3.29 -6.80 14.38
C GLU A 114 4.21 -7.48 13.35
N VAL A 115 5.31 -6.83 12.96
CA VAL A 115 6.32 -7.41 12.06
C VAL A 115 7.04 -8.59 12.74
N GLU A 116 7.49 -8.42 13.98
CA GLU A 116 8.20 -9.46 14.74
C GLU A 116 7.32 -10.69 14.97
N ASP A 117 6.06 -10.49 15.36
CA ASP A 117 5.10 -11.56 15.59
C ASP A 117 4.80 -12.32 14.29
N TYR A 118 4.70 -11.61 13.16
CA TYR A 118 4.54 -12.23 11.86
C TYR A 118 5.79 -13.02 11.43
N GLU A 119 7.00 -12.51 11.66
CA GLU A 119 8.25 -13.23 11.35
C GLU A 119 8.40 -14.50 12.21
N LYS A 120 8.00 -14.46 13.49
CA LYS A 120 7.99 -15.63 14.38
C LYS A 120 7.03 -16.71 13.86
N LYS A 121 5.79 -16.33 13.52
CA LYS A 121 4.77 -17.26 12.99
C LYS A 121 5.15 -17.93 11.68
N LYS A 122 6.03 -17.32 10.88
CA LYS A 122 6.50 -17.86 9.60
C LYS A 122 7.67 -18.87 9.77
N ARG A 123 8.30 -18.90 10.95
CA ARG A 123 9.45 -19.76 11.29
C ARG A 123 9.07 -21.00 12.08
N GLY A 124 7.90 -21.00 12.73
CA GLY A 124 7.30 -22.18 13.38
C GLY A 124 6.35 -22.90 12.43
#